data_AF-A0AA35T7I2-F1
#
_entry.id   AF-A0AA35T7I2-F1
#
_cell.length_a   1.000
_cell.length_b   1.000
_cell.length_c   1.000
_cell.angle_alpha   90.00
_cell.angle_beta   90.00
_cell.angle_gamma   90.00
#
_symmetry.space_group_name_H-M   'P 1'
#
loop_
_entity.id
_entity.type
_entity.pdbx_description
1 polymer ?
#
loop_
_entity_poly.entity_id
_entity_poly.type
_entity_poly.pdbx_seq_one_letter_code
_entity_poly.pdbx_strand_id
1 'polypeptide(L)'
;MDTALSVRKQALVSLSSLVTDLPHCAMLHELWLDGVLPMVMDKEASAQEKVISTLESIILDNIAPFNSQQAPRQRFVWELLSLVAEEDRMDLRRYVRRATELWAKQGKLGGALVRAVCSHTAHLPHQKAAWTLLAEMSQYVASYLDTNFVYDNWKQHSSVVSMETMAPLVQILTVIGNAAKNLAKVAREDMRDEIVSMLETFKVPPVVIQAAITTLSQICESLTRSREGYQAAVDNWCVPLLKKCELYLTSLIEDNSQSSLSEGGREIDEKEATCYLFAVGELCRLSPAHTSSHLTLVVHSLLLATREGDGEKPSFRSLSSQSSQLSGLTNLSFSPSLRALSYLTLGKLCLQDEELTKQVIPQLVRELQTSPHAATRNNVMVVLCDLAVRYSVKVDPHIPSIAVCLRDESLLVRRQTLTLLASLIQEDYIKWKGALFFRFISTLLDEELRVFAEFCLVHILLARNPNMFFQHFVECVFHFNGYEKHRVYNRFRQTERERELFSLKGSKHRDQRVRLYSFLLSHMTDPHRFQLTAKLCQEVLGGVVDKVIQLDESSIPVLQDTLAILTSKEIKLSSLR
;
A
#
# COMPACT_ATOMS: atom_id res chain seq x y z
N MET A 1 17.23 1.95 11.86
CA MET A 1 17.02 2.28 13.29
C MET A 1 17.68 1.19 14.12
N ASP A 2 18.55 1.56 15.06
CA ASP A 2 19.30 0.64 15.93
C ASP A 2 18.37 -0.11 16.90
N THR A 3 18.74 -1.32 17.33
CA THR A 3 17.92 -2.10 18.29
C THR A 3 17.97 -1.50 19.70
N ALA A 4 19.04 -0.81 20.07
CA ALA A 4 19.23 -0.24 21.40
C ALA A 4 18.51 1.11 21.57
N LEU A 5 17.59 1.18 22.54
CA LEU A 5 16.85 2.40 22.89
C LEU A 5 17.75 3.61 23.17
N SER A 6 18.84 3.40 23.92
CA SER A 6 19.78 4.47 24.31
C SER A 6 20.44 5.11 23.10
N VAL A 7 20.86 4.30 22.12
CA VAL A 7 21.45 4.76 20.87
C VAL A 7 20.44 5.57 20.07
N ARG A 8 19.20 5.07 19.94
CA ARG A 8 18.14 5.80 19.23
C ARG A 8 17.83 7.15 19.88
N LYS A 9 17.70 7.21 21.21
CA LYS A 9 17.48 8.47 21.94
C LYS A 9 18.66 9.44 21.81
N GLN A 10 19.89 8.94 21.86
CA GLN A 10 21.05 9.81 21.70
C GLN A 10 21.15 10.36 20.28
N ALA A 11 20.89 9.54 19.25
CA ALA A 11 20.87 9.97 17.86
C ALA A 11 19.82 11.07 17.63
N LEU A 12 18.62 10.91 18.18
CA LEU A 12 17.56 11.92 18.18
C LEU A 12 18.06 13.26 18.73
N VAL A 13 18.69 13.24 19.91
CA VAL A 13 19.19 14.46 20.57
C VAL A 13 20.30 15.10 19.75
N SER A 14 21.28 14.32 19.29
CA SER A 14 22.41 14.83 18.52
C SER A 14 21.97 15.45 17.19
N LEU A 15 21.10 14.78 16.42
CA LEU A 15 20.58 15.31 15.16
C LEU A 15 19.75 16.58 15.38
N SER A 16 18.94 16.62 16.45
CA SER A 16 18.12 17.79 16.77
C SER A 16 18.94 18.99 17.23
N SER A 17 20.06 18.76 17.93
CA SER A 17 21.02 19.84 18.23
C SER A 17 21.64 20.38 16.95
N LEU A 18 22.15 19.49 16.09
CA LEU A 18 22.81 19.89 14.84
C LEU A 18 21.91 20.72 13.93
N VAL A 19 20.64 20.32 13.76
CA VAL A 19 19.71 21.07 12.91
C VAL A 19 19.35 22.44 13.52
N THR A 20 19.34 22.56 14.85
CA THR A 20 19.08 23.82 15.55
C THR A 20 20.28 24.77 15.51
N ASP A 21 21.49 24.23 15.57
CA ASP A 21 22.74 24.99 15.54
C ASP A 21 23.12 25.43 14.12
N LEU A 22 22.71 24.66 13.10
CA LEU A 22 22.98 24.91 11.69
C LEU A 22 21.69 24.96 10.84
N PRO A 23 20.81 25.96 11.06
CA PRO A 23 19.46 26.02 10.45
C PRO A 23 19.45 26.35 8.95
N HIS A 24 20.61 26.58 8.34
CA HIS A 24 20.74 26.88 6.91
C HIS A 24 21.22 25.68 6.09
N CYS A 25 21.49 24.54 6.73
CA CYS A 25 22.01 23.36 6.07
C CYS A 25 20.87 22.44 5.60
N ALA A 26 20.46 22.56 4.33
CA ALA A 26 19.39 21.76 3.74
C ALA A 26 19.60 20.23 3.92
N MET A 27 20.85 19.75 3.80
CA MET A 27 21.18 18.35 4.04
C MET A 27 20.80 17.89 5.46
N LEU A 28 20.99 18.74 6.48
CA LEU A 28 20.59 18.40 7.85
C LEU A 28 19.07 18.40 8.03
N HIS A 29 18.34 19.20 7.25
CA HIS A 29 16.89 19.20 7.27
C HIS A 29 16.35 17.87 6.77
N GLU A 30 16.88 17.38 5.64
CA GLU A 30 16.52 16.08 5.08
C GLU A 30 16.87 14.94 6.04
N LEU A 31 18.11 14.90 6.54
CA LEU A 31 18.56 13.88 7.48
C LEU A 31 17.76 13.88 8.80
N TRP A 32 17.40 15.05 9.30
CA TRP A 32 16.58 15.17 10.50
C TRP A 32 15.17 14.66 10.24
N LEU A 33 14.54 15.05 9.13
CA LEU A 33 13.22 14.54 8.74
C LEU A 33 13.23 13.03 8.53
N ASP A 34 14.28 12.46 7.93
CA ASP A 34 14.34 11.03 7.61
C ASP A 34 14.75 10.18 8.82
N GLY A 35 15.49 10.75 9.77
CA GLY A 35 15.97 10.06 10.98
C GLY A 35 15.08 10.24 12.20
N VAL A 36 14.63 11.47 12.47
CA VAL A 36 13.93 11.86 13.70
C VAL A 36 12.42 11.70 13.57
N LEU A 37 11.82 12.20 12.49
CA LEU A 37 10.35 12.20 12.36
C LEU A 37 9.75 10.76 12.40
N PRO A 38 10.35 9.72 11.80
CA PRO A 38 9.85 8.35 11.91
C PRO A 38 9.86 7.78 13.34
N MET A 39 10.66 8.34 14.26
CA MET A 39 10.70 7.90 15.66
C MET A 39 9.36 8.12 16.39
N VAL A 40 8.46 8.93 15.83
CA VAL A 40 7.10 9.10 16.37
C VAL A 40 6.33 7.76 16.39
N MET A 41 6.73 6.81 15.53
CA MET A 41 6.19 5.45 15.45
C MET A 41 7.15 4.41 16.08
N ASP A 42 8.06 4.81 16.98
CA ASP A 42 8.99 3.87 17.63
C ASP A 42 8.25 2.80 18.43
N LYS A 43 8.85 1.61 18.57
CA LYS A 43 8.24 0.49 19.32
C LYS A 43 8.17 0.78 20.82
N GLU A 44 9.04 1.65 21.33
CA GLU A 44 9.12 1.98 22.75
C GLU A 44 8.51 3.36 23.06
N ALA A 45 7.52 3.39 23.95
CA ALA A 45 6.77 4.61 24.31
C ALA A 45 7.69 5.75 24.79
N SER A 46 8.74 5.44 25.55
CA SER A 46 9.67 6.45 26.05
C SER A 46 10.51 7.12 24.95
N ALA A 47 10.69 6.49 23.79
CA ALA A 47 11.28 7.13 22.61
C ALA A 47 10.26 8.05 21.94
N GLN A 48 8.99 7.60 21.81
CA GLN A 48 7.89 8.39 21.27
C GLN A 48 7.68 9.70 22.05
N GLU A 49 7.67 9.66 23.38
CA GLU A 49 7.54 10.85 24.22
C GLU A 49 8.69 11.85 24.00
N LYS A 50 9.92 11.33 23.86
CA LYS A 50 11.10 12.17 23.65
C LYS A 50 11.10 12.83 22.27
N VAL A 51 10.73 12.12 21.21
CA VAL A 51 10.61 12.74 19.89
C VAL A 51 9.47 13.76 19.86
N ILE A 52 8.31 13.47 20.46
CA ILE A 52 7.16 14.40 20.46
C ILE A 52 7.49 15.72 21.16
N SER A 53 8.17 15.67 22.30
CA SER A 53 8.65 16.89 22.98
C SER A 53 9.70 17.65 22.18
N THR A 54 10.55 16.94 21.44
CA THR A 54 11.56 17.56 20.56
C THR A 54 10.91 18.22 19.34
N LEU A 55 9.93 17.56 18.72
CA LEU A 55 9.16 18.10 17.61
C LEU A 55 8.31 19.31 18.06
N GLU A 56 7.76 19.29 19.28
CA GLU A 56 7.03 20.45 19.85
C GLU A 56 7.95 21.67 19.92
N SER A 57 9.14 21.51 20.53
CA SER A 57 10.12 22.58 20.69
C SER A 57 10.66 23.13 19.37
N ILE A 58 10.84 22.27 18.38
CA ILE A 58 11.39 22.66 17.08
C ILE A 58 10.29 23.25 16.19
N ILE A 59 9.14 22.60 16.08
CA ILE A 59 8.08 22.96 15.13
C ILE A 59 7.07 23.90 15.79
N LEU A 60 6.32 23.42 16.78
CA LEU A 60 5.15 24.15 17.30
C LEU A 60 5.53 25.48 17.97
N ASP A 61 6.56 25.48 18.81
CA ASP A 61 6.99 26.66 19.56
C ASP A 61 7.54 27.79 18.66
N ASN A 62 7.95 27.46 17.43
CA ASN A 62 8.52 28.40 16.48
C ASN A 62 7.54 28.80 15.36
N ILE A 63 6.27 28.37 15.42
CA ILE A 63 5.22 28.87 14.50
C ILE A 63 4.65 30.18 15.06
N ALA A 64 5.03 31.29 14.42
CA ALA A 64 4.47 32.62 14.65
C ALA A 64 3.64 33.10 13.45
N PRO A 65 2.72 34.07 13.63
CA PRO A 65 1.98 34.66 12.51
C PRO A 65 2.91 35.22 11.42
N PHE A 66 2.49 35.17 10.15
CA PHE A 66 3.32 35.54 8.99
C PHE A 66 3.97 36.92 9.13
N ASN A 67 3.19 37.93 9.55
CA ASN A 67 3.67 39.31 9.71
C ASN A 67 4.65 39.50 10.88
N SER A 68 4.75 38.51 11.79
CA SER A 68 5.60 38.56 12.98
C SER A 68 6.86 37.70 12.84
N GLN A 69 7.13 37.16 11.65
CA GLN A 69 8.31 36.35 11.39
C GLN A 69 9.58 37.19 11.28
N GLN A 70 10.35 37.20 12.36
CA GLN A 70 11.62 37.93 12.42
C GLN A 70 12.80 37.00 12.75
N ALA A 71 12.56 35.90 13.45
CA ALA A 71 13.63 35.04 13.94
C ALA A 71 14.07 33.99 12.89
N PRO A 72 15.38 33.69 12.77
CA PRO A 72 15.89 32.62 11.89
C PRO A 72 15.23 31.25 12.16
N ARG A 73 14.97 30.95 13.44
CA ARG A 73 14.30 29.70 13.86
C ARG A 73 12.88 29.58 13.31
N GLN A 74 12.16 30.69 13.16
CA GLN A 74 10.80 30.69 12.61
C GLN A 74 10.83 30.40 11.10
N ARG A 75 11.82 30.92 10.36
CA ARG A 75 12.00 30.61 8.93
C ARG A 75 12.37 29.16 8.71
N PHE A 76 13.32 28.66 9.51
CA PHE A 76 13.77 27.27 9.51
C PHE A 76 12.62 26.25 9.62
N VAL A 77 11.63 26.49 10.49
CA VAL A 77 10.46 25.59 10.61
C VAL A 77 9.67 25.50 9.31
N TRP A 78 9.48 26.61 8.60
CA TRP A 78 8.75 26.58 7.34
C TRP A 78 9.55 25.96 6.21
N GLU A 79 10.88 26.02 6.24
CA GLU A 79 11.74 25.25 5.34
C GLU A 79 11.56 23.73 5.59
N LEU A 80 11.56 23.29 6.85
CA LEU A 80 11.26 21.89 7.20
C LEU A 80 9.87 21.45 6.75
N LEU A 81 8.84 22.26 7.04
CA LEU A 81 7.46 21.92 6.65
C LEU A 81 7.26 21.96 5.14
N SER A 82 8.03 22.77 4.41
CA SER A 82 8.02 22.78 2.94
C SER A 82 8.54 21.46 2.37
N LEU A 83 9.64 20.93 2.93
CA LEU A 83 10.15 19.60 2.56
C LEU A 83 9.14 18.48 2.85
N VAL A 84 8.37 18.57 3.94
CA VAL A 84 7.29 17.62 4.24
C VAL A 84 6.12 17.72 3.25
N ALA A 85 5.90 18.91 2.69
CA ALA A 85 4.82 19.18 1.75
C ALA A 85 5.18 18.84 0.29
N GLU A 86 6.44 18.50 -0.01
CA GLU A 86 6.87 18.03 -1.32
C GLU A 86 6.18 16.73 -1.74
N GLU A 87 6.13 16.49 -3.05
CA GLU A 87 5.47 15.31 -3.64
C GLU A 87 6.31 14.05 -3.45
N ASP A 88 7.64 14.18 -3.48
CA ASP A 88 8.57 13.07 -3.32
C ASP A 88 8.66 12.57 -1.86
N ARG A 89 8.08 13.31 -0.92
CA ARG A 89 8.22 13.13 0.54
C ARG A 89 6.86 12.89 1.23
N MET A 90 5.83 12.47 0.48
CA MET A 90 4.49 12.24 1.02
C MET A 90 4.44 11.20 2.14
N ASP A 91 5.40 10.27 2.18
CA ASP A 91 5.54 9.27 3.23
C ASP A 91 5.83 9.90 4.61
N LEU A 92 6.42 11.09 4.67
CA LEU A 92 6.65 11.82 5.92
C LEU A 92 5.35 12.31 6.57
N ARG A 93 4.31 12.57 5.76
CA ARG A 93 3.03 13.12 6.25
C ARG A 93 2.33 12.19 7.24
N ARG A 94 2.51 10.87 7.11
CA ARG A 94 1.95 9.89 8.07
C ARG A 94 2.54 10.05 9.48
N TYR A 95 3.80 10.45 9.57
CA TYR A 95 4.47 10.69 10.85
C TYR A 95 4.02 12.02 11.45
N VAL A 96 3.83 13.04 10.61
CA VAL A 96 3.21 14.31 11.04
C VAL A 96 1.80 14.07 11.55
N ARG A 97 0.97 13.30 10.84
CA ARG A 97 -0.38 12.91 11.30
C ARG A 97 -0.36 12.23 12.67
N ARG A 98 0.62 11.34 12.89
CA ARG A 98 0.77 10.70 14.19
C ARG A 98 1.22 11.70 15.26
N ALA A 99 2.12 12.62 14.92
CA ALA A 99 2.55 13.66 15.84
C ALA A 99 1.40 14.60 16.22
N THR A 100 0.56 14.99 15.27
CA THR A 100 -0.63 15.83 15.52
C THR A 100 -1.63 15.13 16.42
N GLU A 101 -1.87 13.83 16.24
CA GLU A 101 -2.69 13.02 17.16
C GLU A 101 -2.14 13.05 18.60
N LEU A 102 -0.82 12.87 18.75
CA LEU A 102 -0.19 12.84 20.08
C LEU A 102 -0.18 14.22 20.75
N TRP A 103 0.10 15.29 19.99
CA TRP A 103 0.01 16.67 20.47
C TRP A 103 -1.41 17.07 20.86
N ALA A 104 -2.42 16.60 20.12
CA ALA A 104 -3.82 16.83 20.45
C ALA A 104 -4.17 16.20 21.81
N LYS A 105 -3.74 14.94 22.05
CA LYS A 105 -3.93 14.25 23.34
C LYS A 105 -3.24 14.97 24.50
N GLN A 106 -2.12 15.65 24.24
CA GLN A 106 -1.39 16.45 25.21
C GLN A 106 -1.92 17.89 25.36
N GLY A 107 -2.95 18.28 24.61
CA GLY A 107 -3.53 19.63 24.65
C GLY A 107 -2.62 20.73 24.08
N LYS A 108 -1.63 20.37 23.25
CA LYS A 108 -0.65 21.32 22.69
C LYS A 108 -1.18 22.12 21.49
N LEU A 109 -2.27 21.66 20.87
CA LEU A 109 -2.86 22.30 19.69
C LEU A 109 -3.87 23.39 20.10
N GLY A 110 -3.37 24.59 20.40
CA GLY A 110 -4.20 25.74 20.80
C GLY A 110 -4.67 26.62 19.63
N GLY A 111 -5.72 27.41 19.83
CA GLY A 111 -6.27 28.29 18.78
C GLY A 111 -5.32 29.39 18.30
N ALA A 112 -4.34 29.83 19.12
CA ALA A 112 -3.33 30.79 18.68
C ALA A 112 -2.40 30.20 17.61
N LEU A 113 -1.99 28.93 17.80
CA LEU A 113 -1.21 28.18 16.81
C LEU A 113 -1.99 28.02 15.50
N VAL A 114 -3.27 27.66 15.59
CA VAL A 114 -4.15 27.51 14.41
C VAL A 114 -4.24 28.81 13.63
N ARG A 115 -4.49 29.95 14.29
CA ARG A 115 -4.51 31.27 13.64
C ARG A 115 -3.16 31.64 13.02
N ALA A 116 -2.05 31.30 13.68
CA ALA A 116 -0.72 31.51 13.11
C ALA A 116 -0.56 30.69 11.82
N VAL A 117 -0.88 29.39 11.81
CA VAL A 117 -0.84 28.56 10.60
C VAL A 117 -1.77 29.11 9.51
N CYS A 118 -3.00 29.52 9.84
CA CYS A 118 -3.93 30.13 8.89
C CYS A 118 -3.37 31.42 8.25
N SER A 119 -2.58 32.22 8.97
CA SER A 119 -1.97 33.41 8.38
C SER A 119 -0.94 33.11 7.28
N HIS A 120 -0.43 31.88 7.22
CA HIS A 120 0.54 31.43 6.22
C HIS A 120 -0.06 30.87 4.93
N THR A 121 -1.36 30.56 4.91
CA THR A 121 -2.00 29.88 3.77
C THR A 121 -2.17 30.77 2.54
N ALA A 122 -2.10 32.09 2.70
CA ALA A 122 -2.26 33.06 1.62
C ALA A 122 -0.92 33.53 1.02
N HIS A 123 0.22 33.15 1.61
CA HIS A 123 1.53 33.70 1.25
C HIS A 123 2.51 32.63 0.76
N LEU A 124 3.13 32.87 -0.39
CA LEU A 124 4.27 32.09 -0.87
C LEU A 124 5.54 32.46 -0.08
N PRO A 125 6.45 31.50 0.18
CA PRO A 125 6.42 30.09 -0.23
C PRO A 125 5.66 29.17 0.74
N HIS A 126 5.16 29.67 1.88
CA HIS A 126 4.64 28.85 2.99
C HIS A 126 3.27 28.20 2.72
N GLN A 127 2.54 28.66 1.71
CA GLN A 127 1.18 28.22 1.40
C GLN A 127 0.99 26.69 1.39
N LYS A 128 1.80 25.95 0.61
CA LYS A 128 1.67 24.47 0.48
C LYS A 128 1.93 23.76 1.82
N ALA A 129 2.96 24.21 2.54
CA ALA A 129 3.33 23.70 3.86
C ALA A 129 2.23 23.97 4.91
N ALA A 130 1.67 25.18 4.89
CA ALA A 130 0.62 25.59 5.82
C ALA A 130 -0.65 24.78 5.63
N TRP A 131 -1.10 24.61 4.38
CA TRP A 131 -2.27 23.76 4.07
C TRP A 131 -2.03 22.29 4.39
N THR A 132 -0.83 21.77 4.14
CA THR A 132 -0.47 20.39 4.51
C THR A 132 -0.57 20.19 6.02
N LEU A 133 0.06 21.06 6.82
CA LEU A 133 0.01 20.98 8.28
C LEU A 133 -1.42 21.15 8.80
N LEU A 134 -2.17 22.10 8.23
CA LEU A 134 -3.57 22.35 8.62
C LEU A 134 -4.46 21.14 8.33
N ALA A 135 -4.29 20.49 7.18
CA ALA A 135 -5.01 19.26 6.84
C ALA A 135 -4.73 18.14 7.85
N GLU A 136 -3.46 17.93 8.24
CA GLU A 136 -3.07 16.91 9.22
C GLU A 136 -3.50 17.23 10.67
N MET A 137 -3.75 18.50 10.99
CA MET A 137 -4.25 18.93 12.31
C MET A 137 -5.78 19.04 12.39
N SER A 138 -6.45 19.24 11.25
CA SER A 138 -7.85 19.69 11.16
C SER A 138 -8.84 18.85 11.96
N GLN A 139 -8.66 17.53 12.02
CA GLN A 139 -9.50 16.62 12.81
C GLN A 139 -9.55 16.99 14.31
N TYR A 140 -8.48 17.56 14.85
CA TYR A 140 -8.35 17.90 16.27
C TYR A 140 -8.58 19.39 16.56
N VAL A 141 -8.35 20.26 15.58
CA VAL A 141 -8.39 21.71 15.76
C VAL A 141 -9.62 22.37 15.13
N ALA A 142 -10.57 21.58 14.62
CA ALA A 142 -11.76 22.06 13.94
C ALA A 142 -12.52 23.16 14.71
N SER A 143 -12.52 23.13 16.05
CA SER A 143 -13.24 24.12 16.89
C SER A 143 -12.60 25.51 16.87
N TYR A 144 -11.33 25.62 16.46
CA TYR A 144 -10.58 26.87 16.41
C TYR A 144 -10.55 27.48 14.99
N LEU A 145 -11.04 26.75 13.99
CA LEU A 145 -11.07 27.20 12.60
C LEU A 145 -12.22 28.20 12.39
N ASP A 146 -11.91 29.33 11.77
CA ASP A 146 -12.92 30.26 11.30
C ASP A 146 -13.63 29.66 10.07
N THR A 147 -14.96 29.57 10.15
CA THR A 147 -15.80 29.02 9.10
C THR A 147 -15.76 29.86 7.83
N ASN A 148 -15.62 31.19 7.96
CA ASN A 148 -15.55 32.09 6.81
C ASN A 148 -14.22 31.92 6.07
N PHE A 149 -13.12 31.83 6.80
CA PHE A 149 -11.80 31.55 6.24
C PHE A 149 -11.79 30.30 5.37
N VAL A 150 -12.39 29.20 5.84
CA VAL A 150 -12.45 27.95 5.07
C VAL A 150 -13.30 28.10 3.81
N TYR A 151 -14.45 28.77 3.90
CA TYR A 151 -15.35 28.98 2.77
C TYR A 151 -14.76 29.90 1.70
N ASP A 152 -14.12 31.00 2.09
CA ASP A 152 -13.50 31.95 1.16
C ASP A 152 -12.35 31.29 0.38
N ASN A 153 -11.52 30.49 1.06
CA ASN A 153 -10.44 29.75 0.42
C ASN A 153 -10.95 28.65 -0.52
N TRP A 154 -12.06 27.99 -0.16
CA TRP A 154 -12.75 27.06 -1.06
C TRP A 154 -13.19 27.75 -2.35
N LYS A 155 -13.87 28.90 -2.25
CA LYS A 155 -14.33 29.66 -3.42
C LYS A 155 -13.19 30.11 -4.33
N GLN A 156 -12.08 30.54 -3.73
CA GLN A 156 -10.92 30.98 -4.49
C GLN A 156 -10.29 29.83 -5.30
N HIS A 157 -10.15 28.64 -4.70
CA HIS A 157 -9.41 27.52 -5.31
C HIS A 157 -10.28 26.55 -6.13
N SER A 158 -11.60 26.53 -5.92
CA SER A 158 -12.52 25.65 -6.65
C SER A 158 -12.81 26.11 -8.08
N SER A 159 -12.62 27.41 -8.38
CA SER A 159 -12.93 28.00 -9.68
C SER A 159 -11.92 27.67 -10.79
N VAL A 160 -10.65 27.43 -10.44
CA VAL A 160 -9.57 27.12 -11.38
C VAL A 160 -8.75 25.95 -10.86
N VAL A 161 -9.01 24.76 -11.41
CA VAL A 161 -8.23 23.55 -11.11
C VAL A 161 -7.06 23.46 -12.10
N SER A 162 -5.86 23.75 -11.62
CA SER A 162 -4.59 23.61 -12.34
C SER A 162 -3.64 22.68 -11.57
N MET A 163 -2.51 22.31 -12.17
CA MET A 163 -1.49 21.49 -11.49
C MET A 163 -1.01 22.14 -10.18
N GLU A 164 -0.90 23.46 -10.14
CA GLU A 164 -0.42 24.21 -8.97
C GLU A 164 -1.47 24.33 -7.86
N THR A 165 -2.76 24.44 -8.22
CA THR A 165 -3.86 24.58 -7.26
C THR A 165 -4.36 23.23 -6.74
N MET A 166 -3.98 22.12 -7.36
CA MET A 166 -4.46 20.77 -7.02
C MET A 166 -4.12 20.35 -5.59
N ALA A 167 -2.85 20.48 -5.18
CA ALA A 167 -2.42 20.06 -3.84
C ALA A 167 -3.09 20.91 -2.73
N PRO A 168 -3.10 22.26 -2.82
CA PRO A 168 -3.90 23.10 -1.92
C PRO A 168 -5.38 22.73 -1.89
N LEU A 169 -6.00 22.46 -3.05
CA LEU A 169 -7.42 22.10 -3.12
C LEU A 169 -7.74 20.81 -2.36
N VAL A 170 -6.90 19.77 -2.50
CA VAL A 170 -7.05 18.50 -1.76
C VAL A 170 -6.94 18.73 -0.26
N GLN A 171 -6.02 19.59 0.16
CA GLN A 171 -5.83 19.93 1.58
C GLN A 171 -7.02 20.74 2.12
N ILE A 172 -7.53 21.71 1.35
CA ILE A 172 -8.73 22.49 1.68
C ILE A 172 -9.94 21.57 1.85
N LEU A 173 -10.18 20.66 0.89
CA LEU A 173 -11.26 19.66 0.99
C LEU A 173 -11.14 18.83 2.26
N THR A 174 -9.94 18.35 2.57
CA THR A 174 -9.67 17.60 3.81
C THR A 174 -10.00 18.42 5.07
N VAL A 175 -9.63 19.70 5.10
CA VAL A 175 -9.95 20.61 6.21
C VAL A 175 -11.46 20.82 6.33
N ILE A 176 -12.18 21.03 5.21
CA ILE A 176 -13.63 21.18 5.18
C ILE A 176 -14.31 19.94 5.76
N GLY A 177 -13.94 18.76 5.28
CA GLY A 177 -14.55 17.50 5.70
C GLY A 177 -14.34 17.22 7.19
N ASN A 178 -13.13 17.46 7.70
CA ASN A 178 -12.83 17.30 9.12
C ASN A 178 -13.50 18.37 10.00
N ALA A 179 -13.69 19.59 9.49
CA ALA A 179 -14.38 20.68 10.19
C ALA A 179 -15.90 20.67 10.02
N ALA A 180 -16.47 19.74 9.24
CA ALA A 180 -17.88 19.76 8.83
C ALA A 180 -18.85 19.88 10.02
N LYS A 181 -18.59 19.21 11.14
CA LYS A 181 -19.45 19.26 12.34
C LYS A 181 -19.57 20.66 12.97
N ASN A 182 -18.61 21.54 12.72
CA ASN A 182 -18.58 22.90 13.27
C ASN A 182 -19.14 23.94 12.29
N LEU A 183 -19.36 23.58 11.03
CA LEU A 183 -19.97 24.44 10.05
C LEU A 183 -21.47 24.58 10.29
N ALA A 184 -22.01 25.78 10.04
CA ALA A 184 -23.44 26.03 10.05
C ALA A 184 -24.15 25.09 9.06
N LYS A 185 -25.38 24.68 9.37
CA LYS A 185 -26.13 23.72 8.55
C LYS A 185 -26.26 24.20 7.09
N VAL A 186 -26.58 25.48 6.89
CA VAL A 186 -26.74 26.09 5.56
C VAL A 186 -25.42 26.01 4.77
N ALA A 187 -24.31 26.44 5.38
CA ALA A 187 -22.98 26.37 4.75
C ALA A 187 -22.59 24.94 4.35
N ARG A 188 -22.99 23.92 5.13
CA ARG A 188 -22.77 22.52 4.77
C ARG A 188 -23.59 22.06 3.58
N GLU A 189 -24.84 22.47 3.50
CA GLU A 189 -25.72 22.16 2.37
C GLU A 189 -25.21 22.83 1.08
N ASP A 190 -24.81 24.10 1.18
CA ASP A 190 -24.21 24.84 0.06
C ASP A 190 -22.90 24.20 -0.42
N MET A 191 -21.97 23.89 0.50
CA MET A 191 -20.71 23.22 0.16
C MET A 191 -20.95 21.83 -0.46
N ARG A 192 -21.92 21.07 0.05
CA ARG A 192 -22.30 19.77 -0.53
C ARG A 192 -22.69 19.95 -1.99
N ASP A 193 -23.59 20.88 -2.27
CA ASP A 193 -24.13 21.06 -3.62
C ASP A 193 -23.06 21.56 -4.60
N GLU A 194 -22.13 22.41 -4.14
CA GLU A 194 -20.97 22.86 -4.91
C GLU A 194 -19.98 21.74 -5.23
N ILE A 195 -19.65 20.90 -4.24
CA ILE A 195 -18.73 19.77 -4.46
C ILE A 195 -19.37 18.74 -5.38
N VAL A 196 -20.68 18.48 -5.24
CA VAL A 196 -21.42 17.62 -6.18
C VAL A 196 -21.36 18.20 -7.59
N SER A 197 -21.64 19.50 -7.77
CA SER A 197 -21.55 20.16 -9.07
C SER A 197 -20.15 20.06 -9.69
N MET A 198 -19.10 20.19 -8.87
CA MET A 198 -17.72 19.96 -9.31
C MET A 198 -17.50 18.53 -9.81
N LEU A 199 -17.96 17.53 -9.07
CA LEU A 199 -17.83 16.12 -9.45
C LEU A 199 -18.64 15.77 -10.70
N GLU A 200 -19.79 16.40 -10.91
CA GLU A 200 -20.62 16.21 -12.09
C GLU A 200 -19.93 16.62 -13.40
N THR A 201 -18.88 17.46 -13.32
CA THR A 201 -18.09 17.82 -14.50
C THR A 201 -17.15 16.71 -14.96
N PHE A 202 -16.75 15.79 -14.07
CA PHE A 202 -15.74 14.73 -14.30
C PHE A 202 -14.41 15.20 -14.92
N LYS A 203 -14.10 16.50 -14.87
CA LYS A 203 -12.86 17.08 -15.41
C LYS A 203 -11.76 17.25 -14.36
N VAL A 204 -12.07 16.94 -13.11
CA VAL A 204 -11.13 17.05 -12.00
C VAL A 204 -10.25 15.79 -11.88
N PRO A 205 -8.96 15.91 -11.54
CA PRO A 205 -8.06 14.75 -11.42
C PRO A 205 -8.50 13.75 -10.33
N PRO A 206 -8.13 12.46 -10.44
CA PRO A 206 -8.47 11.41 -9.48
C PRO A 206 -8.21 11.73 -8.00
N VAL A 207 -7.10 12.39 -7.69
CA VAL A 207 -6.75 12.76 -6.30
C VAL A 207 -7.77 13.75 -5.72
N VAL A 208 -8.27 14.68 -6.54
CA VAL A 208 -9.33 15.63 -6.15
C VAL A 208 -10.66 14.91 -6.03
N ILE A 209 -10.98 13.98 -6.95
CA ILE A 209 -12.20 13.16 -6.88
C ILE A 209 -12.27 12.41 -5.54
N GLN A 210 -11.17 11.76 -5.13
CA GLN A 210 -11.10 11.03 -3.87
C GLN A 210 -11.32 11.95 -2.66
N ALA A 211 -10.64 13.11 -2.64
CA ALA A 211 -10.76 14.08 -1.56
C ALA A 211 -12.19 14.66 -1.48
N ALA A 212 -12.80 14.98 -2.62
CA ALA A 212 -14.16 15.50 -2.72
C ALA A 212 -15.20 14.48 -2.24
N ILE A 213 -15.11 13.22 -2.69
CA ILE A 213 -16.02 12.14 -2.26
C ILE A 213 -15.88 11.89 -0.74
N THR A 214 -14.65 11.87 -0.21
CA THR A 214 -14.40 11.73 1.23
C THR A 214 -15.02 12.89 2.02
N THR A 215 -14.84 14.12 1.53
CA THR A 215 -15.40 15.34 2.13
C THR A 215 -16.94 15.31 2.13
N LEU A 216 -17.56 14.91 1.01
CA LEU A 216 -19.02 14.75 0.91
C LEU A 216 -19.55 13.73 1.91
N SER A 217 -18.88 12.58 2.05
CA SER A 217 -19.24 11.58 3.06
C SER A 217 -19.20 12.16 4.48
N GLN A 218 -18.14 12.90 4.84
CA GLN A 218 -18.02 13.56 6.14
C GLN A 218 -19.09 14.66 6.36
N ILE A 219 -19.44 15.43 5.32
CA ILE A 219 -20.52 16.41 5.38
C ILE A 219 -21.87 15.71 5.59
N CYS A 220 -22.18 14.65 4.85
CA CYS A 220 -23.39 13.85 5.03
C CYS A 220 -23.49 13.24 6.44
N GLU A 221 -22.38 12.74 6.98
CA GLU A 221 -22.31 12.24 8.36
C GLU A 221 -22.59 13.37 9.37
N SER A 222 -22.15 14.59 9.10
CA SER A 222 -22.41 15.73 9.99
C SER A 222 -23.88 16.19 9.95
N LEU A 223 -24.55 16.07 8.81
CA LEU A 223 -25.94 16.51 8.60
C LEU A 223 -26.96 15.55 9.19
N THR A 224 -26.56 14.29 9.42
CA THR A 224 -27.46 13.20 9.81
C THR A 224 -27.01 12.58 11.14
N ARG A 225 -27.95 12.15 11.98
CA ARG A 225 -27.64 11.48 13.26
C ARG A 225 -27.93 9.98 13.23
N SER A 226 -28.58 9.49 12.18
CA SER A 226 -28.96 8.09 11.99
C SER A 226 -28.20 7.47 10.82
N ARG A 227 -27.90 6.18 10.91
CA ARG A 227 -27.23 5.42 9.85
C ARG A 227 -28.06 5.38 8.56
N GLU A 228 -29.37 5.26 8.68
CA GLU A 228 -30.30 5.28 7.54
C GLU A 228 -30.37 6.65 6.89
N GLY A 229 -30.40 7.72 7.70
CA GLY A 229 -30.36 9.10 7.19
C GLY A 229 -29.05 9.40 6.46
N TYR A 230 -27.91 8.92 7.00
CA TYR A 230 -26.62 9.01 6.34
C TYR A 230 -26.63 8.32 4.98
N GLN A 231 -27.10 7.06 4.91
CA GLN A 231 -27.13 6.31 3.66
C GLN A 231 -28.06 6.99 2.64
N ALA A 232 -29.23 7.46 3.06
CA ALA A 232 -30.14 8.21 2.18
C ALA A 232 -29.53 9.51 1.66
N ALA A 233 -28.81 10.26 2.51
CA ALA A 233 -28.12 11.48 2.12
C ALA A 233 -26.98 11.22 1.13
N VAL A 234 -26.24 10.12 1.31
CA VAL A 234 -25.19 9.68 0.40
C VAL A 234 -25.78 9.21 -0.94
N ASP A 235 -26.81 8.36 -0.90
CA ASP A 235 -27.46 7.83 -2.09
C ASP A 235 -28.04 8.94 -2.97
N ASN A 236 -28.51 10.04 -2.37
CA ASN A 236 -29.11 11.16 -3.10
C ASN A 236 -28.15 11.80 -4.14
N TRP A 237 -26.86 11.90 -3.84
CA TRP A 237 -25.87 12.43 -4.78
C TRP A 237 -25.02 11.32 -5.43
N CYS A 238 -24.80 10.20 -4.75
CA CYS A 238 -23.98 9.10 -5.26
C CYS A 238 -24.65 8.35 -6.42
N VAL A 239 -25.95 8.04 -6.31
CA VAL A 239 -26.67 7.26 -7.34
C VAL A 239 -26.77 8.01 -8.68
N PRO A 240 -27.11 9.31 -8.73
CA PRO A 240 -27.08 10.06 -9.99
C PRO A 240 -25.70 10.11 -10.65
N LEU A 241 -24.62 10.26 -9.86
CA LEU A 241 -23.26 10.25 -10.38
C LEU A 241 -22.86 8.87 -10.92
N LEU A 242 -23.20 7.79 -10.21
CA LEU A 242 -22.98 6.41 -10.69
C LEU A 242 -23.69 6.17 -12.02
N LYS A 243 -24.95 6.61 -12.15
CA LYS A 243 -25.71 6.49 -13.40
C LYS A 243 -25.08 7.29 -14.55
N LYS A 244 -24.58 8.50 -14.29
CA LYS A 244 -23.82 9.28 -15.29
C LYS A 244 -22.56 8.54 -15.73
N CYS A 245 -21.82 7.95 -14.78
CA CYS A 245 -20.64 7.14 -15.10
C CYS A 245 -20.99 5.91 -15.93
N GLU A 246 -22.04 5.20 -15.55
CA GLU A 246 -22.52 4.02 -16.27
C GLU A 246 -22.88 4.36 -17.72
N LEU A 247 -23.65 5.44 -17.94
CA LEU A 247 -24.02 5.89 -19.28
C LEU A 247 -22.81 6.25 -20.14
N TYR A 248 -21.84 7.00 -19.59
CA TYR A 248 -20.63 7.39 -20.30
C TYR A 248 -19.76 6.17 -20.66
N LEU A 249 -19.53 5.26 -19.70
CA LEU A 249 -18.74 4.06 -19.96
C LEU A 249 -19.44 3.12 -20.94
N THR A 250 -20.78 3.08 -20.94
CA THR A 250 -21.55 2.32 -21.93
C THR A 250 -21.44 2.96 -23.31
N SER A 251 -21.52 4.28 -23.44
CA SER A 251 -21.33 4.95 -24.73
C SER A 251 -19.92 4.77 -25.28
N LEU A 252 -18.88 4.72 -24.43
CA LEU A 252 -17.52 4.37 -24.87
C LEU A 252 -17.44 2.96 -25.49
N ILE A 253 -18.26 2.04 -25.01
CA ILE A 253 -18.33 0.67 -25.53
C ILE A 253 -19.15 0.63 -26.84
N GLU A 254 -20.29 1.33 -26.88
CA GLU A 254 -21.22 1.36 -28.01
C GLU A 254 -20.68 2.15 -29.22
N ASP A 255 -20.17 3.36 -29.03
CA ASP A 255 -19.67 4.23 -30.11
C ASP A 255 -18.51 3.57 -30.87
N ASN A 256 -17.68 2.80 -30.16
CA ASN A 256 -16.55 2.09 -30.76
C ASN A 256 -16.94 0.79 -31.47
N SER A 257 -18.09 0.20 -31.12
CA SER A 257 -18.63 -0.93 -31.89
C SER A 257 -19.06 -0.48 -33.30
N GLN A 258 -19.54 0.75 -33.44
CA GLN A 258 -20.02 1.32 -34.71
C GLN A 258 -18.89 1.91 -35.58
N SER A 259 -17.83 2.46 -34.97
CA SER A 259 -16.67 3.02 -35.71
C SER A 259 -15.77 1.97 -36.36
N SER A 260 -15.95 0.69 -36.05
CA SER A 260 -15.23 -0.42 -36.70
C SER A 260 -15.57 -0.59 -38.21
N LEU A 261 -16.57 0.15 -38.71
CA LEU A 261 -16.98 0.18 -40.13
C LEU A 261 -16.50 1.43 -40.91
N SER A 262 -15.84 2.39 -40.26
CA SER A 262 -15.35 3.62 -40.90
C SER A 262 -13.95 3.97 -40.43
N GLU A 263 -13.00 4.06 -41.37
CA GLU A 263 -11.61 4.49 -41.13
C GLU A 263 -11.56 5.90 -40.49
N GLY A 264 -11.59 5.95 -39.17
CA GLY A 264 -11.63 7.17 -38.38
C GLY A 264 -12.12 6.91 -36.96
N GLY A 265 -11.40 6.07 -36.20
CA GLY A 265 -11.69 5.88 -34.79
C GLY A 265 -11.58 7.21 -34.04
N ARG A 266 -12.60 7.58 -33.25
CA ARG A 266 -12.48 8.72 -32.34
C ARG A 266 -11.38 8.40 -31.33
N GLU A 267 -10.39 9.28 -31.25
CA GLU A 267 -9.38 9.26 -30.19
C GLU A 267 -10.12 9.42 -28.85
N ILE A 268 -10.12 8.37 -28.03
CA ILE A 268 -10.79 8.39 -26.72
C ILE A 268 -10.01 9.35 -25.82
N ASP A 269 -10.69 10.31 -25.17
CA ASP A 269 -10.06 11.13 -24.14
C ASP A 269 -9.77 10.25 -22.91
N GLU A 270 -8.56 9.70 -22.86
CA GLU A 270 -8.13 8.82 -21.76
C GLU A 270 -8.17 9.52 -20.40
N LYS A 271 -8.00 10.84 -20.35
CA LYS A 271 -8.06 11.59 -19.08
C LYS A 271 -9.48 11.61 -18.55
N GLU A 272 -10.44 11.85 -19.42
CA GLU A 272 -11.86 11.81 -19.07
C GLU A 272 -12.27 10.39 -18.65
N ALA A 273 -11.93 9.37 -19.44
CA ALA A 273 -12.21 7.97 -19.09
C ALA A 273 -11.58 7.54 -17.74
N THR A 274 -10.38 8.04 -17.44
CA THR A 274 -9.71 7.84 -16.14
C THR A 274 -10.54 8.41 -14.99
N CYS A 275 -11.06 9.64 -15.13
CA CYS A 275 -11.88 10.28 -14.11
C CYS A 275 -13.17 9.50 -13.84
N TYR A 276 -13.88 9.08 -14.89
CA TYR A 276 -15.10 8.29 -14.75
C TYR A 276 -14.83 6.92 -14.10
N LEU A 277 -13.81 6.17 -14.56
CA LEU A 277 -13.47 4.86 -13.99
C LEU A 277 -13.02 4.96 -12.53
N PHE A 278 -12.24 5.98 -12.19
CA PHE A 278 -11.81 6.22 -10.82
C PHE A 278 -13.01 6.58 -9.94
N ALA A 279 -13.89 7.48 -10.40
CA ALA A 279 -15.10 7.86 -9.69
C ALA A 279 -16.02 6.64 -9.43
N VAL A 280 -16.23 5.76 -10.41
CA VAL A 280 -16.98 4.50 -10.21
C VAL A 280 -16.39 3.70 -9.04
N GLY A 281 -15.07 3.49 -9.03
CA GLY A 281 -14.41 2.75 -7.97
C GLY A 281 -14.60 3.36 -6.58
N GLU A 282 -14.61 4.69 -6.47
CA GLU A 282 -14.84 5.39 -5.21
C GLU A 282 -16.31 5.38 -4.78
N LEU A 283 -17.23 5.69 -5.70
CA LEU A 283 -18.66 5.81 -5.45
C LEU A 283 -19.31 4.47 -5.08
N CYS A 284 -18.94 3.37 -5.75
CA CYS A 284 -19.51 2.06 -5.45
C CYS A 284 -19.30 1.70 -3.96
N ARG A 285 -18.14 2.05 -3.37
CA ARG A 285 -17.85 1.80 -1.95
C ARG A 285 -18.83 2.45 -0.99
N LEU A 286 -19.41 3.59 -1.37
CA LEU A 286 -20.36 4.35 -0.55
C LEU A 286 -21.80 3.83 -0.69
N SER A 287 -22.18 3.35 -1.88
CA SER A 287 -23.54 2.88 -2.18
C SER A 287 -23.54 1.50 -2.85
N PRO A 288 -23.16 0.43 -2.12
CA PRO A 288 -23.06 -0.92 -2.69
C PRO A 288 -24.39 -1.46 -3.22
N ALA A 289 -25.52 -1.08 -2.60
CA ALA A 289 -26.86 -1.56 -2.98
C ALA A 289 -27.33 -1.06 -4.36
N HIS A 290 -26.76 0.06 -4.85
CA HIS A 290 -27.16 0.69 -6.12
C HIS A 290 -26.15 0.48 -7.23
N THR A 291 -25.15 -0.37 -7.01
CA THR A 291 -24.19 -0.75 -8.04
C THR A 291 -24.85 -1.77 -8.97
N SER A 292 -25.15 -1.36 -10.21
CA SER A 292 -25.85 -2.21 -11.16
C SER A 292 -24.96 -3.38 -11.62
N SER A 293 -25.57 -4.54 -11.88
CA SER A 293 -24.89 -5.66 -12.53
C SER A 293 -24.36 -5.27 -13.91
N HIS A 294 -25.06 -4.36 -14.59
CA HIS A 294 -24.66 -3.81 -15.88
C HIS A 294 -23.37 -2.97 -15.78
N LEU A 295 -23.22 -2.08 -14.81
CA LEU A 295 -21.98 -1.31 -14.58
C LEU A 295 -20.78 -2.25 -14.35
N THR A 296 -21.00 -3.33 -13.61
CA THR A 296 -19.97 -4.37 -13.40
C THR A 296 -19.58 -5.05 -14.71
N LEU A 297 -20.55 -5.38 -15.56
CA LEU A 297 -20.29 -5.95 -16.88
C LEU A 297 -19.58 -4.94 -17.79
N VAL A 298 -19.93 -3.66 -17.76
CA VAL A 298 -19.28 -2.59 -18.52
C VAL A 298 -17.80 -2.46 -18.14
N VAL A 299 -17.49 -2.36 -16.84
CA VAL A 299 -16.09 -2.32 -16.36
C VAL A 299 -15.33 -3.60 -16.75
N HIS A 300 -16.00 -4.75 -16.70
CA HIS A 300 -15.43 -6.01 -17.12
C HIS A 300 -15.13 -6.06 -18.63
N SER A 301 -16.08 -5.61 -19.46
CA SER A 301 -15.94 -5.51 -20.91
C SER A 301 -14.79 -4.59 -21.33
N LEU A 302 -14.57 -3.48 -20.61
CA LEU A 302 -13.42 -2.61 -20.84
C LEU A 302 -12.09 -3.35 -20.66
N LEU A 303 -12.00 -4.30 -19.72
CA LEU A 303 -10.79 -5.11 -19.52
C LEU A 303 -10.57 -6.11 -20.64
N LEU A 304 -11.64 -6.75 -21.14
CA LEU A 304 -11.55 -7.73 -22.23
C LEU A 304 -11.09 -7.11 -23.56
N ALA A 305 -11.47 -5.86 -23.79
CA ALA A 305 -11.18 -5.17 -25.02
C ALA A 305 -9.67 -4.83 -25.18
N THR A 306 -8.93 -4.72 -24.07
CA THR A 306 -7.50 -4.32 -24.01
C THR A 306 -6.47 -5.41 -24.35
N ARG A 307 -6.90 -6.56 -24.89
CA ARG A 307 -5.96 -7.64 -25.24
C ARG A 307 -5.44 -7.45 -26.65
N GLU A 308 -4.27 -6.83 -26.77
CA GLU A 308 -3.49 -6.90 -28.01
C GLU A 308 -3.06 -8.36 -28.30
N GLY A 309 -3.35 -8.85 -29.51
CA GLY A 309 -2.44 -9.73 -30.24
C GLY A 309 -2.34 -11.23 -29.89
N ASP A 310 -2.79 -11.73 -28.74
CA ASP A 310 -2.66 -13.17 -28.46
C ASP A 310 -3.86 -13.97 -29.00
N GLY A 311 -3.61 -14.78 -30.04
CA GLY A 311 -4.56 -15.67 -30.72
C GLY A 311 -5.19 -16.79 -29.87
N GLU A 312 -5.19 -16.67 -28.55
CA GLU A 312 -5.93 -17.56 -27.67
C GLU A 312 -7.38 -17.08 -27.52
N LYS A 313 -8.30 -17.91 -28.03
CA LYS A 313 -9.75 -17.71 -27.91
C LYS A 313 -10.16 -17.39 -26.46
N PRO A 314 -11.12 -16.47 -26.26
CA PRO A 314 -11.54 -16.08 -24.91
C PRO A 314 -12.13 -17.28 -24.17
N SER A 315 -11.50 -17.72 -23.08
CA SER A 315 -12.07 -18.67 -22.12
C SER A 315 -13.18 -18.04 -21.24
N PHE A 316 -13.68 -16.87 -21.65
CA PHE A 316 -14.53 -15.99 -20.84
C PHE A 316 -16.03 -16.11 -21.14
N ARG A 317 -16.48 -17.04 -21.98
CA ARG A 317 -17.91 -17.21 -22.35
C ARG A 317 -18.88 -17.59 -21.21
N SER A 318 -18.45 -17.63 -19.95
CA SER A 318 -19.25 -18.12 -18.82
C SER A 318 -19.88 -17.03 -17.94
N LEU A 319 -19.63 -15.74 -18.20
CA LEU A 319 -20.31 -14.65 -17.50
C LEU A 319 -21.63 -14.30 -18.21
N SER A 320 -22.61 -15.19 -18.00
CA SER A 320 -24.01 -15.12 -18.44
C SER A 320 -24.25 -15.31 -19.94
N SER A 321 -25.40 -15.90 -20.27
CA SER A 321 -25.97 -15.95 -21.62
C SER A 321 -26.21 -14.57 -22.25
N GLN A 322 -26.04 -13.47 -21.50
CA GLN A 322 -26.15 -12.08 -21.96
C GLN A 322 -24.84 -11.48 -22.46
N SER A 323 -23.67 -12.08 -22.18
CA SER A 323 -22.39 -11.65 -22.79
C SER A 323 -22.34 -11.89 -24.30
N SER A 324 -23.30 -12.63 -24.85
CA SER A 324 -23.43 -12.88 -26.29
C SER A 324 -23.80 -11.63 -27.09
N GLN A 325 -24.45 -10.63 -26.47
CA GLN A 325 -24.80 -9.35 -27.12
C GLN A 325 -23.63 -8.34 -27.17
N LEU A 326 -22.58 -8.55 -26.37
CA LEU A 326 -21.40 -7.67 -26.27
C LEU A 326 -20.17 -8.29 -26.98
N SER A 327 -20.40 -9.25 -27.88
CA SER A 327 -19.36 -10.00 -28.60
C SER A 327 -18.58 -9.18 -29.64
N GLY A 328 -18.96 -7.91 -29.88
CA GLY A 328 -18.27 -7.00 -30.81
C GLY A 328 -17.11 -6.19 -30.21
N LEU A 329 -16.74 -6.43 -28.95
CA LEU A 329 -15.88 -5.54 -28.16
C LEU A 329 -14.38 -5.84 -28.18
N THR A 330 -13.89 -6.64 -29.13
CA THR A 330 -12.51 -7.13 -29.12
C THR A 330 -11.47 -6.16 -29.68
N ASN A 331 -11.83 -4.91 -29.98
CA ASN A 331 -10.96 -3.97 -30.71
C ASN A 331 -10.69 -2.64 -29.96
N LEU A 332 -10.79 -2.59 -28.62
CA LEU A 332 -10.45 -1.36 -27.87
C LEU A 332 -9.02 -1.42 -27.33
N SER A 333 -8.09 -0.72 -27.98
CA SER A 333 -6.74 -0.51 -27.44
C SER A 333 -6.75 0.67 -26.45
N PHE A 334 -6.95 0.38 -25.15
CA PHE A 334 -6.72 1.38 -24.10
C PHE A 334 -5.27 1.37 -23.64
N SER A 335 -4.76 2.52 -23.17
CA SER A 335 -3.42 2.57 -22.60
C SER A 335 -3.23 1.62 -21.41
N PRO A 336 -1.99 1.17 -21.15
CA PRO A 336 -1.68 0.33 -19.99
C PRO A 336 -2.10 0.94 -18.65
N SER A 337 -2.07 2.28 -18.55
CA SER A 337 -2.48 3.03 -17.36
C SER A 337 -3.98 2.88 -17.08
N LEU A 338 -4.81 3.02 -18.13
CA LEU A 338 -6.26 2.86 -17.99
C LEU A 338 -6.62 1.41 -17.68
N ARG A 339 -5.94 0.44 -18.30
CA ARG A 339 -6.09 -0.99 -17.96
C ARG A 339 -5.75 -1.27 -16.50
N ALA A 340 -4.65 -0.72 -16.00
CA ALA A 340 -4.24 -0.88 -14.60
C ALA A 340 -5.27 -0.27 -13.64
N LEU A 341 -5.89 0.87 -13.99
CA LEU A 341 -6.98 1.46 -13.21
C LEU A 341 -8.25 0.61 -13.26
N SER A 342 -8.62 0.07 -14.41
CA SER A 342 -9.80 -0.79 -14.56
C SER A 342 -9.72 -2.04 -13.66
N TYR A 343 -8.53 -2.63 -13.48
CA TYR A 343 -8.36 -3.73 -12.51
C TYR A 343 -8.61 -3.27 -11.06
N LEU A 344 -8.15 -2.06 -10.67
CA LEU A 344 -8.44 -1.52 -9.35
C LEU A 344 -9.93 -1.28 -9.15
N THR A 345 -10.61 -0.69 -10.14
CA THR A 345 -12.06 -0.46 -10.10
C THR A 345 -12.83 -1.78 -10.03
N LEU A 346 -12.45 -2.78 -10.84
CA LEU A 346 -13.02 -4.13 -10.76
C LEU A 346 -12.78 -4.76 -9.37
N GLY A 347 -11.59 -4.61 -8.79
CA GLY A 347 -11.29 -5.09 -7.45
C GLY A 347 -12.22 -4.50 -6.39
N LYS A 348 -12.48 -3.18 -6.45
CA LYS A 348 -13.42 -2.49 -5.56
C LYS A 348 -14.86 -2.99 -5.73
N LEU A 349 -15.28 -3.32 -6.95
CA LEU A 349 -16.59 -3.94 -7.23
C LEU A 349 -16.66 -5.37 -6.70
N CYS A 350 -15.61 -6.19 -6.92
CA CYS A 350 -15.52 -7.56 -6.40
C CYS A 350 -15.62 -7.61 -4.87
N LEU A 351 -15.05 -6.63 -4.17
CA LEU A 351 -15.22 -6.56 -2.72
C LEU A 351 -16.69 -6.56 -2.30
N GLN A 352 -17.64 -6.15 -3.14
CA GLN A 352 -19.07 -6.07 -2.82
C GLN A 352 -19.87 -7.31 -3.22
N ASP A 353 -19.43 -8.03 -4.26
CA ASP A 353 -20.13 -9.18 -4.84
C ASP A 353 -19.25 -10.45 -4.77
N GLU A 354 -19.70 -11.42 -3.98
CA GLU A 354 -19.01 -12.70 -3.79
C GLU A 354 -19.03 -13.58 -5.05
N GLU A 355 -20.13 -13.58 -5.82
CA GLU A 355 -20.25 -14.43 -7.02
C GLU A 355 -19.35 -13.90 -8.14
N LEU A 356 -19.33 -12.59 -8.34
CA LEU A 356 -18.37 -11.94 -9.24
C LEU A 356 -16.94 -12.28 -8.84
N THR A 357 -16.61 -12.18 -7.54
CA THR A 357 -15.27 -12.45 -7.03
C THR A 357 -14.78 -13.86 -7.38
N LYS A 358 -15.63 -14.88 -7.22
CA LYS A 358 -15.28 -16.28 -7.56
C LYS A 358 -14.83 -16.42 -9.02
N GLN A 359 -15.44 -15.66 -9.92
CA GLN A 359 -15.21 -15.76 -11.36
C GLN A 359 -14.01 -14.92 -11.82
N VAL A 360 -13.75 -13.80 -11.13
CA VAL A 360 -12.67 -12.85 -11.45
C VAL A 360 -11.32 -13.29 -10.89
N ILE A 361 -11.25 -13.94 -9.71
CA ILE A 361 -9.97 -14.34 -9.08
C ILE A 361 -9.03 -15.11 -10.03
N PRO A 362 -9.48 -16.17 -10.75
CA PRO A 362 -8.59 -16.91 -11.66
C PRO A 362 -8.05 -16.04 -12.81
N GLN A 363 -8.80 -15.03 -13.23
CA GLN A 363 -8.41 -14.10 -14.29
C GLN A 363 -7.34 -13.14 -13.78
N LEU A 364 -7.52 -12.58 -12.58
CA LEU A 364 -6.50 -11.76 -11.91
C LEU A 364 -5.18 -12.53 -11.73
N VAL A 365 -5.26 -13.79 -11.29
CA VAL A 365 -4.06 -14.62 -11.12
C VAL A 365 -3.35 -14.88 -12.46
N ARG A 366 -4.09 -15.06 -13.55
CA ARG A 366 -3.52 -15.19 -14.89
C ARG A 366 -2.82 -13.89 -15.32
N GLU A 367 -3.50 -12.76 -15.17
CA GLU A 367 -2.97 -11.44 -15.56
C GLU A 367 -1.71 -11.06 -14.79
N LEU A 368 -1.65 -11.45 -13.51
CA LEU A 368 -0.44 -11.31 -12.70
C LEU A 368 0.77 -12.05 -13.31
N GLN A 369 0.54 -13.14 -14.02
CA GLN A 369 1.58 -13.98 -14.61
C GLN A 369 1.94 -13.62 -16.06
N THR A 370 0.97 -13.09 -16.82
CA THR A 370 1.09 -12.88 -18.28
C THR A 370 1.24 -11.42 -18.69
N SER A 371 0.86 -10.46 -17.85
CA SER A 371 0.87 -9.04 -18.23
C SER A 371 2.30 -8.51 -18.40
N PRO A 372 2.64 -7.84 -19.52
CA PRO A 372 3.96 -7.24 -19.72
C PRO A 372 4.16 -5.99 -18.85
N HIS A 373 3.09 -5.32 -18.44
CA HIS A 373 3.16 -4.05 -17.74
C HIS A 373 3.23 -4.20 -16.22
N ALA A 374 4.31 -3.70 -15.62
CA ALA A 374 4.52 -3.76 -14.17
C ALA A 374 3.41 -3.06 -13.36
N ALA A 375 2.88 -1.93 -13.84
CA ALA A 375 1.78 -1.21 -13.18
C ALA A 375 0.51 -2.06 -13.08
N THR A 376 0.17 -2.81 -14.14
CA THR A 376 -0.96 -3.73 -14.15
C THR A 376 -0.74 -4.87 -13.15
N ARG A 377 0.42 -5.52 -13.17
CA ARG A 377 0.76 -6.58 -12.21
C ARG A 377 0.70 -6.08 -10.76
N ASN A 378 1.22 -4.88 -10.52
CA ASN A 378 1.18 -4.23 -9.21
C ASN A 378 -0.25 -3.99 -8.71
N ASN A 379 -1.11 -3.44 -9.56
CA ASN A 379 -2.50 -3.17 -9.19
C ASN A 379 -3.30 -4.46 -8.98
N VAL A 380 -3.09 -5.47 -9.83
CA VAL A 380 -3.69 -6.81 -9.65
C VAL A 380 -3.22 -7.46 -8.34
N MET A 381 -1.94 -7.30 -7.98
CA MET A 381 -1.39 -7.75 -6.69
C MET A 381 -2.10 -7.08 -5.51
N VAL A 382 -2.31 -5.77 -5.56
CA VAL A 382 -3.07 -5.02 -4.53
C VAL A 382 -4.50 -5.58 -4.43
N VAL A 383 -5.21 -5.74 -5.55
CA VAL A 383 -6.57 -6.28 -5.56
C VAL A 383 -6.64 -7.69 -4.97
N LEU A 384 -5.75 -8.59 -5.37
CA LEU A 384 -5.72 -9.96 -4.82
C LEU A 384 -5.45 -9.99 -3.32
N CYS A 385 -4.64 -9.06 -2.81
CA CYS A 385 -4.37 -8.92 -1.38
C CYS A 385 -5.58 -8.36 -0.62
N ASP A 386 -6.27 -7.35 -1.16
CA ASP A 386 -7.52 -6.84 -0.58
C ASP A 386 -8.62 -7.92 -0.55
N LEU A 387 -8.72 -8.72 -1.62
CA LEU A 387 -9.63 -9.87 -1.67
C LEU A 387 -9.23 -10.98 -0.68
N ALA A 388 -7.94 -11.12 -0.35
CA ALA A 388 -7.49 -12.10 0.65
C ALA A 388 -7.98 -11.73 2.07
N VAL A 389 -8.14 -10.45 2.38
CA VAL A 389 -8.69 -9.97 3.65
C VAL A 389 -10.17 -10.37 3.79
N ARG A 390 -10.98 -10.14 2.74
CA ARG A 390 -12.44 -10.36 2.79
C ARG A 390 -12.87 -11.77 2.43
N TYR A 391 -12.19 -12.40 1.47
CA TYR A 391 -12.55 -13.70 0.90
C TYR A 391 -11.37 -14.68 0.96
N SER A 392 -10.69 -14.74 2.11
CA SER A 392 -9.47 -15.55 2.35
C SER A 392 -9.56 -16.97 1.80
N VAL A 393 -10.65 -17.70 2.09
CA VAL A 393 -10.87 -19.08 1.65
C VAL A 393 -10.80 -19.23 0.12
N LYS A 394 -11.22 -18.22 -0.64
CA LYS A 394 -11.20 -18.23 -2.10
C LYS A 394 -9.82 -17.91 -2.67
N VAL A 395 -9.06 -17.05 -1.99
CA VAL A 395 -7.72 -16.61 -2.44
C VAL A 395 -6.61 -17.57 -1.97
N ASP A 396 -6.80 -18.26 -0.85
CA ASP A 396 -5.87 -19.21 -0.24
C ASP A 396 -5.23 -20.21 -1.23
N PRO A 397 -6.00 -20.83 -2.16
CA PRO A 397 -5.44 -21.73 -3.17
C PRO A 397 -4.47 -21.05 -4.16
N HIS A 398 -4.57 -19.73 -4.33
CA HIS A 398 -3.81 -18.92 -5.27
C HIS A 398 -2.60 -18.20 -4.64
N ILE A 399 -2.43 -18.28 -3.31
CA ILE A 399 -1.29 -17.70 -2.60
C ILE A 399 0.07 -18.12 -3.18
N PRO A 400 0.31 -19.37 -3.60
CA PRO A 400 1.54 -19.73 -4.29
C PRO A 400 1.75 -18.86 -5.53
N SER A 401 0.77 -18.78 -6.44
CA SER A 401 0.86 -17.96 -7.65
C SER A 401 1.15 -16.48 -7.35
N ILE A 402 0.54 -15.94 -6.29
CA ILE A 402 0.79 -14.57 -5.81
C ILE A 402 2.25 -14.42 -5.32
N ALA A 403 2.74 -15.38 -4.56
CA ALA A 403 4.11 -15.36 -4.01
C ALA A 403 5.21 -15.48 -5.09
N VAL A 404 4.87 -15.86 -6.32
CA VAL A 404 5.83 -15.82 -7.45
C VAL A 404 6.31 -14.40 -7.73
N CYS A 405 5.46 -13.39 -7.49
CA CYS A 405 5.80 -11.99 -7.70
C CYS A 405 6.90 -11.45 -6.77
N LEU A 406 7.31 -12.21 -5.75
CA LEU A 406 8.52 -11.93 -4.97
C LEU A 406 9.81 -12.00 -5.83
N ARG A 407 9.73 -12.59 -7.03
CA ARG A 407 10.79 -12.68 -8.04
C ARG A 407 10.39 -12.04 -9.37
N ASP A 408 9.46 -11.08 -9.34
CA ASP A 408 9.09 -10.31 -10.52
C ASP A 408 10.29 -9.53 -11.09
N GLU A 409 10.31 -9.28 -12.39
CA GLU A 409 11.35 -8.48 -13.05
C GLU A 409 11.38 -7.04 -12.53
N SER A 410 10.22 -6.48 -12.16
CA SER A 410 10.09 -5.12 -11.66
C SER A 410 10.30 -5.03 -10.15
N LEU A 411 11.22 -4.18 -9.72
CA LEU A 411 11.45 -3.85 -8.31
C LEU A 411 10.17 -3.36 -7.61
N LEU A 412 9.34 -2.59 -8.32
CA LEU A 412 8.07 -2.07 -7.80
C LEU A 412 7.13 -3.21 -7.40
N VAL A 413 6.95 -4.21 -8.28
CA VAL A 413 6.11 -5.37 -8.01
C VAL A 413 6.71 -6.22 -6.89
N ARG A 414 8.01 -6.51 -6.91
CA ARG A 414 8.67 -7.29 -5.85
C ARG A 414 8.50 -6.65 -4.47
N ARG A 415 8.75 -5.33 -4.37
CA ARG A 415 8.62 -4.57 -3.12
C ARG A 415 7.16 -4.53 -2.63
N GLN A 416 6.22 -4.31 -3.53
CA GLN A 416 4.79 -4.29 -3.19
C GLN A 416 4.32 -5.67 -2.71
N THR A 417 4.65 -6.74 -3.42
CA THR A 417 4.30 -8.11 -3.03
C THR A 417 4.89 -8.46 -1.66
N LEU A 418 6.16 -8.11 -1.40
CA LEU A 418 6.79 -8.36 -0.10
C LEU A 418 6.05 -7.63 1.03
N THR A 419 5.68 -6.36 0.79
CA THR A 419 4.97 -5.53 1.77
C THR A 419 3.58 -6.09 2.08
N LEU A 420 2.78 -6.38 1.05
CA LEU A 420 1.40 -6.86 1.22
C LEU A 420 1.34 -8.27 1.81
N LEU A 421 2.24 -9.18 1.38
CA LEU A 421 2.27 -10.51 1.98
C LEU A 421 2.73 -10.44 3.45
N ALA A 422 3.72 -9.60 3.78
CA ALA A 422 4.11 -9.40 5.17
C ALA A 422 2.96 -8.92 6.05
N SER A 423 2.16 -7.93 5.58
CA SER A 423 1.02 -7.42 6.35
C SER A 423 -0.09 -8.47 6.50
N LEU A 424 -0.46 -9.17 5.43
CA LEU A 424 -1.50 -10.21 5.48
C LEU A 424 -1.13 -11.37 6.41
N ILE A 425 0.15 -11.70 6.51
CA ILE A 425 0.64 -12.75 7.43
C ILE A 425 0.68 -12.21 8.86
N GLN A 426 1.13 -10.96 9.05
CA GLN A 426 1.15 -10.31 10.36
C GLN A 426 -0.25 -10.22 10.97
N GLU A 427 -1.26 -9.95 10.14
CA GLU A 427 -2.68 -9.82 10.52
C GLU A 427 -3.44 -11.16 10.50
N ASP A 428 -2.74 -12.29 10.33
CA ASP A 428 -3.29 -13.66 10.34
C ASP A 428 -4.35 -13.95 9.24
N TYR A 429 -4.39 -13.15 8.15
CA TYR A 429 -5.25 -13.40 6.98
C TYR A 429 -4.72 -14.52 6.09
N ILE A 430 -3.39 -14.68 6.01
CA ILE A 430 -2.73 -15.75 5.25
C ILE A 430 -1.95 -16.64 6.21
N LYS A 431 -2.11 -17.96 6.06
CA LYS A 431 -1.34 -18.94 6.82
C LYS A 431 0.10 -19.03 6.33
N TRP A 432 1.04 -18.90 7.27
CA TRP A 432 2.46 -19.15 7.04
C TRP A 432 2.70 -20.66 6.81
N LYS A 433 2.82 -21.07 5.54
CA LYS A 433 3.09 -22.46 5.11
C LYS A 433 4.48 -22.56 4.49
N GLY A 434 5.08 -23.75 4.50
CA GLY A 434 6.44 -24.00 3.97
C GLY A 434 6.67 -23.42 2.57
N ALA A 435 5.76 -23.66 1.62
CA ALA A 435 5.89 -23.13 0.25
C ALA A 435 5.98 -21.60 0.18
N LEU A 436 5.25 -20.88 1.04
CA LEU A 436 5.31 -19.42 1.15
C LEU A 436 6.59 -18.98 1.86
N PHE A 437 6.95 -19.67 2.94
CA PHE A 437 8.19 -19.44 3.69
C PHE A 437 9.42 -19.47 2.77
N PHE A 438 9.57 -20.52 1.96
CA PHE A 438 10.73 -20.68 1.10
C PHE A 438 10.87 -19.54 0.09
N ARG A 439 9.75 -19.09 -0.50
CA ARG A 439 9.72 -17.97 -1.44
C ARG A 439 10.08 -16.66 -0.73
N PHE A 440 9.56 -16.45 0.47
CA PHE A 440 9.87 -15.27 1.28
C PHE A 440 11.34 -15.21 1.68
N ILE A 441 11.91 -16.31 2.19
CA ILE A 441 13.34 -16.38 2.56
C ILE A 441 14.24 -16.16 1.35
N SER A 442 13.85 -16.64 0.17
CA SER A 442 14.62 -16.41 -1.05
C SER A 442 14.82 -14.92 -1.35
N THR A 443 13.91 -14.03 -0.94
CA THR A 443 14.05 -12.58 -1.16
C THR A 443 15.27 -11.97 -0.49
N LEU A 444 15.87 -12.62 0.52
CA LEU A 444 17.15 -12.20 1.10
C LEU A 444 18.33 -12.27 0.11
N LEU A 445 18.18 -13.06 -0.96
CA LEU A 445 19.14 -13.13 -2.06
C LEU A 445 18.98 -11.98 -3.07
N ASP A 446 17.87 -11.24 -3.03
CA ASP A 446 17.68 -10.05 -3.86
C ASP A 446 18.55 -8.91 -3.31
N GLU A 447 19.53 -8.43 -4.09
CA GLU A 447 20.45 -7.37 -3.67
C GLU A 447 19.71 -6.04 -3.39
N GLU A 448 18.67 -5.72 -4.17
CA GLU A 448 17.92 -4.46 -4.06
C GLU A 448 16.94 -4.48 -2.88
N LEU A 449 16.38 -5.65 -2.56
CA LEU A 449 15.38 -5.80 -1.49
C LEU A 449 15.92 -6.38 -0.20
N ARG A 450 17.17 -6.83 -0.13
CA ARG A 450 17.72 -7.55 1.03
C ARG A 450 17.42 -6.89 2.37
N VAL A 451 17.76 -5.61 2.51
CA VAL A 451 17.60 -4.86 3.76
C VAL A 451 16.13 -4.76 4.14
N PHE A 452 15.26 -4.54 3.15
CA PHE A 452 13.82 -4.47 3.36
C PHE A 452 13.22 -5.84 3.70
N ALA A 453 13.67 -6.91 3.04
CA ALA A 453 13.28 -8.29 3.33
C ALA A 453 13.70 -8.72 4.73
N GLU A 454 14.92 -8.38 5.15
CA GLU A 454 15.40 -8.59 6.51
C GLU A 454 14.52 -7.86 7.53
N PHE A 455 14.17 -6.60 7.25
CA PHE A 455 13.25 -5.85 8.10
C PHE A 455 11.88 -6.54 8.22
N CYS A 456 11.28 -6.96 7.10
CA CYS A 456 10.01 -7.68 7.11
C CYS A 456 10.11 -9.01 7.89
N LEU A 457 11.15 -9.80 7.65
CA LEU A 457 11.31 -11.10 8.30
C LEU A 457 11.59 -10.99 9.79
N VAL A 458 12.50 -10.09 10.20
CA VAL A 458 12.97 -10.01 11.59
C VAL A 458 12.09 -9.10 12.45
N HIS A 459 11.75 -7.92 11.95
CA HIS A 459 11.07 -6.91 12.76
C HIS A 459 9.55 -6.96 12.72
N ILE A 460 8.97 -7.60 11.69
CA ILE A 460 7.53 -7.79 11.54
C ILE A 460 7.16 -9.24 11.85
N LEU A 461 7.65 -10.19 11.06
CA LEU A 461 7.16 -11.58 11.10
C LEU A 461 7.72 -12.40 12.26
N LEU A 462 9.03 -12.35 12.53
CA LEU A 462 9.65 -13.07 13.64
C LEU A 462 9.17 -12.57 15.00
N ALA A 463 8.92 -11.25 15.11
CA ALA A 463 8.34 -10.66 16.32
C ALA A 463 6.93 -11.21 16.63
N ARG A 464 6.17 -11.59 15.59
CA ARG A 464 4.84 -12.20 15.70
C ARG A 464 4.91 -13.72 15.90
N ASN A 465 5.83 -14.41 15.23
CA ASN A 465 6.05 -15.85 15.33
C ASN A 465 7.54 -16.16 15.61
N PRO A 466 7.98 -16.20 16.88
CA PRO A 466 9.38 -16.43 17.24
C PRO A 466 9.95 -17.78 16.79
N ASN A 467 9.10 -18.73 16.45
CA ASN A 467 9.49 -20.10 16.10
C ASN A 467 9.55 -20.33 14.58
N MET A 468 9.19 -19.33 13.75
CA MET A 468 9.05 -19.51 12.29
C MET A 468 10.31 -20.04 11.60
N PHE A 469 11.49 -19.58 12.00
CA PHE A 469 12.76 -20.04 11.44
C PHE A 469 13.08 -21.46 11.89
N PHE A 470 12.87 -21.78 13.17
CA PHE A 470 13.12 -23.11 13.70
C PHE A 470 12.20 -24.17 13.06
N GLN A 471 10.91 -23.85 12.91
CA GLN A 471 9.90 -24.78 12.41
C GLN A 471 10.18 -25.26 10.99
N HIS A 472 10.61 -24.36 10.09
CA HIS A 472 10.80 -24.67 8.68
C HIS A 472 12.26 -24.91 8.28
N PHE A 473 13.22 -24.87 9.22
CA PHE A 473 14.65 -24.95 8.89
C PHE A 473 15.01 -26.25 8.17
N VAL A 474 14.59 -27.39 8.71
CA VAL A 474 14.90 -28.71 8.11
C VAL A 474 14.27 -28.81 6.72
N GLU A 475 13.04 -28.31 6.55
CA GLU A 475 12.36 -28.25 5.26
C GLU A 475 13.15 -27.44 4.22
N CYS A 476 13.77 -26.33 4.63
CA CYS A 476 14.64 -25.53 3.76
C CYS A 476 15.83 -26.31 3.21
N VAL A 477 16.41 -27.23 3.99
CA VAL A 477 17.53 -28.07 3.53
C VAL A 477 17.09 -28.96 2.38
N PHE A 478 15.93 -29.59 2.49
CA PHE A 478 15.38 -30.44 1.44
C PHE A 478 14.89 -29.63 0.23
N HIS A 479 14.20 -28.51 0.47
CA HIS A 479 13.61 -27.69 -0.57
C HIS A 479 14.66 -27.00 -1.45
N PHE A 480 15.64 -26.30 -0.85
CA PHE A 480 16.64 -25.56 -1.62
C PHE A 480 17.60 -26.50 -2.38
N ASN A 481 17.78 -27.75 -1.93
CA ASN A 481 18.51 -28.78 -2.67
C ASN A 481 17.64 -29.51 -3.72
N GLY A 482 16.33 -29.27 -3.75
CA GLY A 482 15.41 -29.90 -4.71
C GLY A 482 15.27 -31.41 -4.50
N TYR A 483 15.30 -31.89 -3.26
CA TYR A 483 15.15 -33.31 -2.95
C TYR A 483 13.67 -33.71 -2.88
N GLU A 484 13.21 -34.58 -3.79
CA GLU A 484 11.79 -34.97 -3.93
C GLU A 484 11.48 -36.38 -3.39
N LYS A 485 12.50 -37.15 -3.01
CA LYS A 485 12.33 -38.56 -2.61
C LYS A 485 11.89 -38.72 -1.14
N HIS A 486 11.93 -37.66 -0.33
CA HIS A 486 11.53 -37.70 1.08
C HIS A 486 10.01 -37.92 1.23
N ARG A 487 9.55 -38.69 2.21
CA ARG A 487 8.11 -39.00 2.38
C ARG A 487 7.29 -37.78 2.82
N VAL A 488 7.90 -36.89 3.60
CA VAL A 488 7.21 -35.74 4.24
C VAL A 488 7.58 -34.40 3.57
N TYR A 489 8.83 -34.26 3.12
CA TYR A 489 9.38 -32.97 2.70
C TYR A 489 9.29 -32.80 1.19
N ASN A 490 9.13 -31.55 0.75
CA ASN A 490 8.97 -31.16 -0.66
C ASN A 490 7.75 -31.79 -1.36
N ARG A 491 6.66 -32.03 -0.61
CA ARG A 491 5.40 -32.64 -1.08
C ARG A 491 4.29 -31.61 -1.33
N PHE A 492 4.61 -30.49 -1.96
CA PHE A 492 3.63 -29.47 -2.32
C PHE A 492 3.59 -29.26 -3.83
N ARG A 493 2.44 -28.83 -4.35
CA ARG A 493 2.27 -28.54 -5.78
C ARG A 493 3.13 -27.34 -6.15
N GLN A 494 3.95 -27.49 -7.19
CA GLN A 494 4.74 -26.42 -7.78
C GLN A 494 4.61 -26.48 -9.30
N THR A 495 4.49 -25.33 -9.93
CA THR A 495 4.58 -25.24 -11.39
C THR A 495 6.04 -25.27 -11.84
N GLU A 496 6.29 -25.57 -13.11
CA GLU A 496 7.65 -25.59 -13.68
C GLU A 496 8.33 -24.22 -13.58
N ARG A 497 7.60 -23.15 -13.92
CA ARG A 497 8.04 -21.75 -13.73
C ARG A 497 8.44 -21.43 -12.29
N GLU A 498 7.68 -21.92 -11.30
CA GLU A 498 8.02 -21.73 -9.89
C GLU A 498 9.32 -22.45 -9.51
N ARG A 499 9.57 -23.63 -10.09
CA ARG A 499 10.82 -24.36 -9.86
C ARG A 499 11.99 -23.62 -10.47
N GLU A 500 11.87 -23.09 -11.67
CA GLU A 500 12.93 -22.33 -12.32
C GLU A 500 13.31 -21.06 -11.53
N LEU A 501 12.32 -20.32 -11.02
CA LEU A 501 12.55 -19.05 -10.32
C LEU A 501 13.12 -19.19 -8.90
N PHE A 502 12.75 -20.27 -8.19
CA PHE A 502 13.07 -20.42 -6.76
C PHE A 502 14.01 -21.59 -6.45
N SER A 503 14.35 -22.43 -7.42
CA SER A 503 15.29 -23.54 -7.21
C SER A 503 16.69 -23.01 -6.94
N LEU A 504 17.30 -23.50 -5.86
CA LEU A 504 18.71 -23.30 -5.54
C LEU A 504 19.50 -24.61 -5.69
N LYS A 505 19.02 -25.51 -6.57
CA LYS A 505 19.63 -26.84 -6.77
C LYS A 505 20.99 -26.72 -7.43
N GLY A 506 21.94 -27.54 -6.97
CA GLY A 506 23.25 -27.70 -7.58
C GLY A 506 24.37 -26.93 -6.88
N SER A 507 25.61 -27.20 -7.28
CA SER A 507 26.80 -26.66 -6.62
C SER A 507 26.95 -25.14 -6.78
N LYS A 508 26.52 -24.57 -7.91
CA LYS A 508 26.60 -23.13 -8.19
C LYS A 508 25.84 -22.25 -7.19
N HIS A 509 24.75 -22.78 -6.62
CA HIS A 509 23.91 -22.05 -5.65
C HIS A 509 24.29 -22.34 -4.20
N ARG A 510 25.37 -23.09 -3.95
CA ARG A 510 25.78 -23.47 -2.59
C ARG A 510 26.00 -22.26 -1.69
N ASP A 511 26.69 -21.23 -2.18
CA ASP A 511 26.96 -20.03 -1.39
C ASP A 511 25.68 -19.26 -1.04
N GLN A 512 24.71 -19.23 -1.98
CA GLN A 512 23.40 -18.65 -1.73
C GLN A 512 22.64 -19.42 -0.65
N ARG A 513 22.65 -20.76 -0.68
CA ARG A 513 22.02 -21.59 0.36
C ARG A 513 22.68 -21.40 1.72
N VAL A 514 24.02 -21.41 1.78
CA VAL A 514 24.77 -21.16 3.02
C VAL A 514 24.44 -19.80 3.61
N ARG A 515 24.32 -18.76 2.77
CA ARG A 515 23.90 -17.42 3.21
C ARG A 515 22.51 -17.43 3.86
N LEU A 516 21.55 -18.11 3.24
CA LEU A 516 20.20 -18.24 3.79
C LEU A 516 20.21 -18.99 5.12
N TYR A 517 20.91 -20.14 5.21
CA TYR A 517 21.00 -20.90 6.47
C TYR A 517 21.66 -20.10 7.59
N SER A 518 22.75 -19.38 7.26
CA SER A 518 23.48 -18.54 8.21
C SER A 518 22.59 -17.43 8.77
N PHE A 519 21.81 -16.78 7.91
CA PHE A 519 20.82 -15.76 8.32
C PHE A 519 19.75 -16.36 9.24
N LEU A 520 19.16 -17.50 8.89
CA LEU A 520 18.16 -18.15 9.75
C LEU A 520 18.74 -18.46 11.14
N LEU A 521 19.96 -19.01 11.20
CA LEU A 521 20.64 -19.34 12.45
C LEU A 521 21.03 -18.12 13.29
N SER A 522 21.41 -16.99 12.67
CA SER A 522 21.79 -15.77 13.40
C SER A 522 20.62 -15.19 14.20
N HIS A 523 19.39 -15.39 13.74
CA HIS A 523 18.17 -14.92 14.39
C HIS A 523 17.45 -15.98 15.26
N MET A 524 18.06 -17.15 15.47
CA MET A 524 17.52 -18.19 16.36
C MET A 524 18.09 -18.10 17.78
N THR A 525 17.30 -18.51 18.77
CA THR A 525 17.73 -18.61 20.17
C THR A 525 18.62 -19.84 20.39
N ASP A 526 19.40 -19.85 21.47
CA ASP A 526 20.24 -21.00 21.81
C ASP A 526 19.46 -22.31 22.00
N PRO A 527 18.29 -22.34 22.65
CA PRO A 527 17.42 -23.52 22.68
C PRO A 527 17.04 -24.02 21.27
N HIS A 528 16.70 -23.10 20.35
CA HIS A 528 16.39 -23.47 18.97
C HIS A 528 17.59 -24.09 18.26
N ARG A 529 18.80 -23.52 18.42
CA ARG A 529 20.03 -24.05 17.81
C ARG A 529 20.38 -25.44 18.33
N PHE A 530 20.24 -25.66 19.64
CA PHE A 530 20.46 -26.97 20.26
C PHE A 530 19.48 -28.02 19.72
N GLN A 531 18.18 -27.71 19.74
CA GLN A 531 17.15 -28.62 19.23
C GLN A 531 17.28 -28.87 17.72
N LEU A 532 17.66 -27.84 16.95
CA LEU A 532 17.87 -27.97 15.51
C LEU A 532 19.02 -28.91 15.20
N THR A 533 20.11 -28.85 15.97
CA THR A 533 21.24 -29.78 15.85
C THR A 533 20.77 -31.22 16.02
N ALA A 534 19.96 -31.49 17.05
CA ALA A 534 19.37 -32.81 17.27
C ALA A 534 18.46 -33.25 16.11
N LYS A 535 17.60 -32.35 15.61
CA LYS A 535 16.73 -32.62 14.46
C LYS A 535 17.49 -32.93 13.17
N LEU A 536 18.53 -32.16 12.85
CA LEU A 536 19.36 -32.42 11.66
C LEU A 536 20.06 -33.79 11.76
N CYS A 537 20.56 -34.14 12.95
CA CYS A 537 21.15 -35.45 13.19
C CYS A 537 20.12 -36.59 13.08
N GLN A 538 18.90 -36.42 13.59
CA GLN A 538 17.87 -37.47 13.57
C GLN A 538 17.21 -37.59 12.19
N GLU A 539 16.72 -36.50 11.63
CA GLU A 539 15.87 -36.49 10.45
C GLU A 539 16.67 -36.59 9.13
N VAL A 540 17.89 -36.06 9.10
CA VAL A 540 18.73 -36.11 7.89
C VAL A 540 19.78 -37.21 8.01
N LEU A 541 20.69 -37.14 9.00
CA LEU A 541 21.77 -38.12 9.12
C LEU A 541 21.23 -39.50 9.53
N GLY A 542 20.36 -39.56 10.54
CA GLY A 542 19.64 -40.77 10.96
C GLY A 542 18.76 -41.30 9.83
N GLY A 543 18.04 -40.43 9.12
CA GLY A 543 17.25 -40.80 7.95
C GLY A 543 18.05 -41.51 6.84
N VAL A 544 19.33 -41.17 6.67
CA VAL A 544 20.24 -41.90 5.75
C VAL A 544 20.66 -43.26 6.32
N VAL A 545 21.02 -43.31 7.61
CA VAL A 545 21.41 -44.56 8.29
C VAL A 545 20.26 -45.57 8.28
N ASP A 546 19.04 -45.10 8.53
CA ASP A 546 17.80 -45.88 8.55
C ASP A 546 17.27 -46.18 7.14
N LYS A 547 17.98 -45.76 6.08
CA LYS A 547 17.64 -45.93 4.66
C LYS A 547 16.30 -45.30 4.25
N VAL A 548 15.79 -44.34 5.02
CA VAL A 548 14.65 -43.49 4.66
C VAL A 548 15.03 -42.54 3.53
N ILE A 549 16.27 -42.04 3.57
CA ILE A 549 16.92 -41.24 2.52
C ILE A 549 17.93 -42.15 1.82
N GLN A 550 17.67 -42.52 0.57
CA GLN A 550 18.60 -43.31 -0.23
C GLN A 550 19.83 -42.46 -0.60
N LEU A 551 21.03 -43.00 -0.35
CA LEU A 551 22.29 -42.40 -0.78
C LEU A 551 22.42 -42.48 -2.31
N ASP A 552 22.25 -41.34 -2.95
CA ASP A 552 22.23 -41.17 -4.40
C ASP A 552 22.70 -39.75 -4.77
N GLU A 553 22.88 -39.47 -6.06
CA GLU A 553 23.34 -38.16 -6.52
C GLU A 553 22.43 -36.99 -6.06
N SER A 554 21.14 -37.27 -5.77
CA SER A 554 20.19 -36.25 -5.31
C SER A 554 20.24 -35.95 -3.81
N SER A 555 20.69 -36.89 -2.98
CA SER A 555 20.81 -36.74 -1.52
C SER A 555 22.19 -36.24 -1.07
N ILE A 556 23.24 -36.42 -1.89
CA ILE A 556 24.60 -35.93 -1.58
C ILE A 556 24.61 -34.42 -1.25
N PRO A 557 23.97 -33.53 -2.03
CA PRO A 557 23.95 -32.10 -1.70
C PRO A 557 23.25 -31.78 -0.38
N VAL A 558 22.17 -32.51 -0.05
CA VAL A 558 21.44 -32.38 1.23
C VAL A 558 22.37 -32.70 2.41
N LEU A 559 23.16 -33.77 2.28
CA LEU A 559 24.14 -34.16 3.31
C LEU A 559 25.28 -33.16 3.44
N GLN A 560 25.82 -32.68 2.31
CA GLN A 560 26.89 -31.69 2.30
C GLN A 560 26.45 -30.38 2.98
N ASP A 561 25.25 -29.90 2.67
CA ASP A 561 24.69 -28.71 3.30
C ASP A 561 24.41 -28.96 4.78
N THR A 562 23.87 -30.11 5.16
CA THR A 562 23.62 -30.47 6.56
C THR A 562 24.90 -30.49 7.37
N LEU A 563 25.97 -31.11 6.86
CA LEU A 563 27.28 -31.11 7.51
C LEU A 563 27.87 -29.71 7.58
N ALA A 564 27.74 -28.91 6.51
CA ALA A 564 28.20 -27.52 6.52
C ALA A 564 27.47 -26.69 7.60
N ILE A 565 26.15 -26.86 7.73
CA ILE A 565 25.33 -26.23 8.77
C ILE A 565 25.80 -26.65 10.16
N LEU A 566 26.02 -27.94 10.41
CA LEU A 566 26.50 -28.45 11.70
C LEU A 566 27.91 -27.97 12.07
N THR A 567 28.76 -27.69 11.07
CA THR A 567 30.11 -27.13 11.28
C THR A 567 30.16 -25.60 11.34
N SER A 568 29.03 -24.92 11.07
CA SER A 568 28.95 -23.46 11.01
C SER A 568 29.24 -22.80 12.37
N LYS A 569 29.68 -21.53 12.35
CA LYS A 569 29.83 -20.76 13.59
C LYS A 569 28.47 -20.34 14.13
N GLU A 570 27.51 -20.20 13.22
CA GLU A 570 26.15 -19.72 13.39
C GLU A 570 25.31 -20.66 14.25
N ILE A 571 25.52 -21.98 14.13
CA ILE A 571 24.80 -23.00 14.93
C ILE A 571 25.36 -23.17 16.35
N LYS A 572 26.60 -22.74 16.61
CA LYS A 572 27.20 -22.83 17.95
C LYS A 572 26.41 -21.98 18.94
N LEU A 573 26.18 -22.52 20.13
CA LEU A 573 25.51 -21.81 21.22
C LEU A 573 26.29 -20.54 21.57
N SER A 574 25.58 -19.46 21.86
CA SER A 574 26.21 -18.19 22.20
C SER A 574 27.08 -18.27 23.46
N SER A 575 26.79 -19.22 24.36
CA SER A 575 27.61 -19.54 25.54
C SER A 575 28.92 -20.29 25.23
N LEU A 576 29.08 -20.81 24.01
CA LEU A 576 30.24 -21.57 23.54
C LEU A 576 31.01 -20.84 22.43
N ARG A 577 30.60 -19.61 22.09
CA ARG A 577 31.35 -18.67 21.25
C ARG A 577 32.24 -17.80 22.12
#